data_AF-A0A7V9V3D6-F1
#
_entry.id   AF-A0A7V9V3D6-F1
#
_cell.length_a   1.000
_cell.length_b   1.000
_cell.length_c   1.000
_cell.angle_alpha   90.00
_cell.angle_beta   90.00
_cell.angle_gamma   90.00
#
_symmetry.space_group_name_H-M   'P 1'
#
loop_
_entity.id
_entity.type
_entity.pdbx_description
1 polymer ?
#
loop_
_entity_poly.entity_id
_entity_poly.type
_entity_poly.pdbx_seq_one_letter_code
_entity_poly.pdbx_strand_id
1 'polypeptide(L)'
;AFVYWETGEAPKPKNIVIKAGEGIAITKLDVSSSNRDFETKVKKGSKDGEFVVSVQPKSTDQLVNSTLTIKPDYPKTLYASARVTPKGEAGSLKQ
;
A
#
# COMPACT_ATOMS: atom_id res chain seq x y z
N ALA A 1 -5.82 -2.67 3.84
CA ALA A 1 -5.00 -1.52 4.33
C ALA A 1 -5.30 -0.30 3.48
N PHE A 2 -5.05 0.92 3.95
CA PHE A 2 -5.33 2.13 3.19
C PHE A 2 -4.20 3.14 3.36
N VAL A 3 -3.70 3.70 2.26
CA VAL A 3 -2.69 4.75 2.23
C VAL A 3 -3.20 5.89 1.35
N TYR A 4 -2.96 7.12 1.78
CA TYR A 4 -3.40 8.29 1.03
C TYR A 4 -2.38 9.41 1.11
N TRP A 5 -2.41 10.31 0.14
CA TRP A 5 -1.61 11.52 0.08
C TRP A 5 -2.53 12.68 -0.19
N GLU A 6 -2.14 13.87 0.22
CA GLU A 6 -2.87 15.08 -0.14
C GLU A 6 -2.28 15.72 -1.38
N THR A 7 -3.11 16.43 -2.15
CA THR A 7 -2.63 17.18 -3.30
C THR A 7 -1.62 18.24 -2.88
N GLY A 8 -0.45 18.23 -3.51
CA GLY A 8 0.67 19.11 -3.15
C GLY A 8 1.45 18.67 -1.89
N GLU A 9 1.10 17.54 -1.26
CA GLU A 9 1.97 16.88 -0.29
C GLU A 9 3.16 16.25 -1.00
N ALA A 10 4.33 16.20 -0.38
CA ALA A 10 5.46 15.46 -0.94
C ALA A 10 5.07 13.98 -1.19
N PRO A 11 5.34 13.42 -2.38
CA PRO A 11 5.02 12.03 -2.73
C PRO A 11 5.93 11.04 -1.98
N LYS A 12 5.80 11.00 -0.66
CA LYS A 12 6.63 10.18 0.22
C LYS A 12 6.13 8.73 0.20
N PRO A 13 7.03 7.74 0.15
CA PRO A 13 6.63 6.35 0.23
C PRO A 13 5.94 6.05 1.56
N LYS A 14 4.76 5.41 1.51
CA LYS A 14 4.04 4.88 2.68
C LYS A 14 4.24 3.38 2.76
N ASN A 15 4.63 2.93 3.94
CA ASN A 15 4.96 1.52 4.19
C ASN A 15 3.77 0.81 4.83
N ILE A 16 3.36 -0.29 4.23
CA ILE A 16 2.34 -1.19 4.76
C ILE A 16 3.07 -2.43 5.30
N VAL A 17 2.98 -2.64 6.61
CA VAL A 17 3.57 -3.83 7.25
C VAL A 17 2.53 -4.93 7.25
N ILE A 18 2.88 -6.06 6.65
CA ILE A 18 2.08 -7.27 6.60
C ILE A 18 2.78 -8.28 7.50
N LYS A 19 2.06 -8.71 8.53
CA LYS A 19 2.54 -9.71 9.48
C LYS A 19 1.76 -10.99 9.25
N ALA A 20 2.48 -12.07 8.97
CA ALA A 20 1.92 -13.39 9.04
C ALA A 20 1.52 -13.69 10.50
N GLY A 21 0.44 -14.46 10.68
CA GLY A 21 0.08 -14.95 12.01
C GLY A 21 1.16 -15.89 12.56
N GLU A 22 1.16 -16.09 13.88
CA GLU A 22 2.04 -17.09 14.50
C GLU A 22 1.87 -18.47 13.83
N GLY A 23 2.99 -19.10 13.47
CA GLY A 23 3.00 -20.37 12.73
C GLY A 23 2.81 -20.26 11.21
N ILE A 24 2.67 -19.06 10.64
CA ILE A 24 2.55 -18.87 9.19
C ILE A 24 3.88 -18.35 8.62
N ALA A 25 4.53 -19.19 7.81
CA ALA A 25 5.73 -18.80 7.05
C ALA A 25 5.32 -18.28 5.67
N ILE A 26 5.10 -16.96 5.54
CA ILE A 26 5.00 -16.33 4.22
C ILE A 26 6.43 -16.21 3.68
N THR A 27 6.74 -16.90 2.58
CA THR A 27 8.08 -16.91 1.97
C THR A 27 8.19 -15.91 0.82
N LYS A 28 7.08 -15.72 0.09
CA LYS A 28 6.96 -14.85 -1.06
C LYS A 28 5.70 -13.99 -0.93
N LEU A 29 5.83 -12.74 -1.38
CA LEU A 29 4.74 -11.79 -1.41
C LEU A 29 4.80 -11.01 -2.72
N ASP A 30 3.74 -11.17 -3.52
CA ASP A 30 3.57 -10.51 -4.80
C ASP A 30 2.65 -9.30 -4.61
N VAL A 31 3.06 -8.13 -5.13
CA VAL A 31 2.24 -6.91 -5.07
C VAL A 31 2.08 -6.37 -6.46
N SER A 32 0.82 -6.21 -6.86
CA SER A 32 0.44 -5.60 -8.12
C SER A 32 -0.39 -4.35 -7.84
N SER A 33 -0.03 -3.24 -8.47
CA SER A 33 -0.84 -2.02 -8.47
C SER A 33 -1.74 -2.01 -9.69
N SER A 34 -3.03 -1.69 -9.52
CA SER A 34 -3.94 -1.50 -10.65
C SER A 34 -3.63 -0.22 -11.44
N ASN A 35 -2.91 0.73 -10.84
CA ASN A 35 -2.50 1.97 -11.47
C ASN A 35 -0.97 2.12 -11.56
N ARG A 36 -0.47 2.47 -12.74
CA ARG A 36 0.97 2.67 -13.03
C ARG A 36 1.53 3.98 -12.48
N ASP A 37 0.66 4.87 -12.00
CA ASP A 37 1.05 6.09 -11.28
C ASP A 37 1.51 5.81 -9.85
N PHE A 38 1.33 4.58 -9.36
CA PHE A 38 1.85 4.14 -8.08
C PHE A 38 2.97 3.12 -8.28
N GLU A 39 4.11 3.41 -7.66
CA GLU A 39 5.21 2.47 -7.51
C GLU A 39 5.06 1.69 -6.22
N THR A 40 5.24 0.38 -6.32
CA THR A 40 5.14 -0.55 -5.21
C THR A 40 6.42 -1.33 -5.07
N LYS A 41 6.96 -1.40 -3.86
CA LYS A 41 8.20 -2.13 -3.57
C LYS A 41 7.99 -3.01 -2.36
N VAL A 42 8.17 -4.31 -2.55
CA VAL A 42 8.09 -5.29 -1.46
C VAL A 42 9.48 -5.51 -0.90
N LYS A 43 9.59 -5.51 0.43
CA LYS A 43 10.78 -5.92 1.16
C LYS A 43 10.39 -6.91 2.24
N LYS A 44 11.29 -7.83 2.56
CA LYS A 44 11.15 -8.63 3.79
C LYS A 44 11.33 -7.69 4.99
N GLY A 45 10.45 -7.85 5.97
CA GLY A 45 10.51 -7.15 7.25
C GLY A 45 11.61 -7.71 8.13
N SER A 46 11.66 -7.23 9.37
CA SER A 46 12.71 -7.59 10.31
C SER A 46 12.50 -8.96 10.95
N LYS A 47 11.33 -9.56 10.77
CA LYS A 47 10.95 -10.86 11.34
C LYS A 47 10.50 -11.81 10.22
N ASP A 48 10.69 -13.10 10.43
CA ASP A 48 10.09 -14.13 9.58
C ASP A 48 8.56 -13.97 9.53
N GLY A 49 8.02 -14.03 8.31
CA GLY A 49 6.60 -13.75 8.05
C GLY A 49 6.22 -12.26 8.07
N GLU A 50 7.16 -11.33 8.30
CA GLU A 50 6.91 -9.90 8.14
C GLU A 50 7.36 -9.42 6.76
N PHE A 51 6.51 -8.64 6.11
CA PHE A 51 6.80 -8.00 4.82
C PHE A 51 6.42 -6.53 4.89
N VAL A 52 7.26 -5.69 4.29
CA VAL A 52 7.04 -4.26 4.19
C VAL A 52 6.78 -3.92 2.73
N VAL A 53 5.57 -3.47 2.44
CA VAL A 53 5.18 -2.98 1.12
C VAL A 53 5.26 -1.46 1.12
N SER A 54 6.28 -0.91 0.49
CA SER A 54 6.40 0.53 0.25
C SER A 54 5.58 0.91 -0.98
N VAL A 55 4.72 1.90 -0.85
CA VAL A 55 3.85 2.41 -1.91
C VAL A 55 4.13 3.90 -2.07
N GLN A 56 4.37 4.36 -3.29
CA GLN A 56 4.65 5.75 -3.58
C GLN A 56 3.92 6.20 -4.85
N PRO A 57 3.15 7.29 -4.81
CA PRO A 57 2.65 7.92 -6.03
C PRO A 57 3.80 8.62 -6.76
N LYS A 58 3.79 8.60 -8.09
CA LYS A 58 4.74 9.35 -8.92
C LYS A 58 4.59 10.86 -8.77
N SER A 59 3.34 11.31 -8.63
CA SER A 59 2.98 12.71 -8.43
C SER A 59 1.74 12.79 -7.55
N THR A 60 1.69 13.83 -6.73
CA THR A 60 0.54 14.24 -5.90
C THR A 60 -0.13 15.49 -6.47
N ASP A 61 0.20 15.89 -7.69
CA ASP A 61 -0.38 17.07 -8.34
C ASP A 61 -1.81 16.80 -8.84
N GLN A 62 -2.16 15.52 -9.03
CA GLN A 62 -3.47 15.10 -9.51
C GLN A 62 -4.09 14.08 -8.57
N LEU A 63 -5.43 14.08 -8.56
CA LEU A 63 -6.21 13.08 -7.86
C LEU A 63 -6.08 11.74 -8.58
N VAL A 64 -5.42 10.79 -7.93
CA VAL A 64 -5.18 9.47 -8.51
C VAL A 64 -5.53 8.41 -7.47
N ASN A 65 -6.16 7.32 -7.90
CA ASN A 65 -6.45 6.18 -7.05
C ASN A 65 -5.84 4.90 -7.64
N SER A 66 -5.57 3.95 -6.75
CA SER A 66 -5.04 2.65 -7.09
C SER A 66 -5.46 1.62 -6.06
N THR A 67 -5.66 0.40 -6.53
CA THR A 67 -5.88 -0.77 -5.70
C THR A 67 -4.66 -1.66 -5.84
N LEU A 68 -4.02 -1.88 -4.70
CA LEU A 68 -2.89 -2.77 -4.52
C LEU A 68 -3.43 -4.15 -4.17
N THR A 69 -3.13 -5.11 -5.03
CA THR A 69 -3.42 -6.51 -4.78
C THR A 69 -2.15 -7.16 -4.22
N ILE A 70 -2.20 -7.57 -2.98
CA ILE A 70 -1.10 -8.22 -2.28
C ILE A 70 -1.41 -9.70 -2.18
N LYS A 71 -0.69 -10.51 -2.95
CA LYS A 71 -0.81 -11.97 -2.99
C LYS A 71 0.39 -12.59 -2.26
N PRO A 72 0.28 -12.86 -0.96
CA PRO A 72 1.25 -13.73 -0.30
C PRO A 72 1.14 -15.15 -0.85
N ASP A 73 2.19 -15.95 -0.68
CA ASP A 73 2.18 -17.42 -0.83
C ASP A 73 1.39 -18.07 0.33
N TYR A 74 0.16 -17.60 0.53
CA TYR A 74 -0.76 -17.98 1.58
C TYR A 74 -2.18 -17.79 1.03
N PRO A 75 -3.18 -18.63 1.39
CA PRO A 75 -4.51 -18.63 0.77
C PRO A 75 -5.33 -17.34 0.94
N LYS A 76 -4.79 -16.29 1.57
CA LYS A 76 -5.47 -15.03 1.81
C LYS A 76 -4.81 -13.89 1.03
N THR A 77 -5.44 -13.51 -0.08
CA THR A 77 -5.10 -12.27 -0.80
C THR A 77 -5.54 -11.07 0.02
N LEU A 78 -4.66 -10.07 0.13
CA LEU A 78 -4.91 -8.82 0.83
C LEU A 78 -5.07 -7.71 -0.19
N TYR A 79 -5.99 -6.79 0.08
CA TYR A 79 -6.17 -5.59 -0.73
C TYR A 79 -5.78 -4.37 0.07
N ALA A 80 -5.00 -3.50 -0.57
CA ALA A 80 -4.74 -2.17 -0.06
C ALA A 80 -5.17 -1.12 -1.08
N SER A 81 -5.68 -0.01 -0.59
CA SER A 81 -6.09 1.10 -1.45
C SER A 81 -5.14 2.27 -1.25
N ALA A 82 -4.69 2.85 -2.36
CA ALA A 82 -3.75 3.95 -2.42
C ALA A 82 -4.39 5.10 -3.20
N ARG A 83 -4.50 6.31 -2.63
CA ARG A 83 -5.05 7.45 -3.37
C ARG A 83 -4.46 8.80 -2.99
N VAL A 84 -4.35 9.69 -3.97
CA VAL A 84 -4.13 11.12 -3.75
C VAL A 84 -5.50 11.77 -3.64
N THR A 85 -5.80 12.33 -2.47
CA THR A 85 -7.02 13.08 -2.17
C THR A 85 -6.75 14.57 -2.24
N PRO A 86 -7.77 15.40 -2.52
CA PRO A 86 -7.60 16.84 -2.46
C PRO A 86 -7.21 17.26 -1.03
N LYS A 87 -6.35 18.27 -0.93
CA LYS A 87 -5.94 18.85 0.35
C LYS A 87 -7.18 19.30 1.12
N GLY A 88 -7.44 18.67 2.27
CA GLY A 88 -8.64 18.92 3.09
C GLY A 88 -9.74 17.84 3.05
N GLU A 89 -9.65 16.82 2.19
CA GLU A 89 -10.64 15.72 2.14
C GLU A 89 -10.23 14.51 3.02
N ALA A 90 -9.01 14.50 3.56
CA ALA A 90 -8.54 13.44 4.46
C ALA A 90 -9.39 13.30 5.75
N GLY A 91 -10.23 14.30 6.08
CA GLY A 91 -11.11 14.32 7.24
C GLY A 91 -12.61 14.05 6.98
N SER A 92 -13.04 13.84 5.74
CA SER A 92 -14.47 13.73 5.39
C SER A 92 -14.84 12.39 4.75
N LEU A 93 -14.45 11.26 5.36
CA LEU A 93 -15.34 10.09 5.28
C LEU A 93 -16.49 10.34 6.27
N LYS A 94 -17.48 11.13 5.85
CA LYS A 94 -18.80 11.04 6.48
C LYS A 94 -19.35 9.66 6.08
N GLN A 95 -19.36 8.76 7.05
CA GLN A 95 -20.30 7.63 7.06
C GLN A 95 -21.73 8.18 7.06
#